data_AF-A0ABD5DEW3-F1
#
_entry.id   AF-A0ABD5DEW3-F1
#
_cell.length_a   1.000
_cell.length_b   1.000
_cell.length_c   1.000
_cell.angle_alpha   90.00
_cell.angle_beta   90.00
_cell.angle_gamma   90.00
#
_symmetry.space_group_name_H-M   'P 1'
#
loop_
_entity.id
_entity.type
_entity.pdbx_description
1 polymer ?
#
loop_
_entity_poly.entity_id
_entity_poly.type
_entity_poly.pdbx_seq_one_letter_code
_entity_poly.pdbx_strand_id
1 'polypeptide(L)'
;VCMTRADHQSGTERLAEVVEKCAFSDDTIIVNIQGDEPMIPPAIVRQVAENLAASSSGMATLAVPIHDAEEAFNPNAVKVVMDAKGYA
;
A
#
# COMPACT_ATOMS: atom_id res chain seq x y z
N VAL A 1 13.47 5.98 -14.14
CA VAL A 1 13.65 5.35 -12.81
C VAL A 1 14.19 6.41 -11.86
N CYS A 2 13.61 6.59 -10.66
CA CYS A 2 14.11 7.51 -9.64
C CYS A 2 14.90 6.71 -8.60
N MET A 3 16.20 6.97 -8.47
CA MET A 3 17.04 6.32 -7.47
C MET A 3 16.89 7.04 -6.13
N THR A 4 16.65 6.28 -5.06
CA THR A 4 16.59 6.77 -3.68
C THR A 4 17.86 6.41 -2.91
N ARG A 5 18.07 7.01 -1.74
CA ARG A 5 19.21 6.64 -0.89
C ARG A 5 19.12 5.18 -0.42
N ALA A 6 20.28 4.57 -0.20
CA ALA A 6 20.39 3.16 0.16
C ALA A 6 20.18 2.86 1.65
N ASP A 7 20.14 3.89 2.50
CA ASP A 7 20.07 3.79 3.97
C ASP A 7 18.63 3.87 4.53
N HIS A 8 17.62 4.00 3.67
CA HIS A 8 16.21 3.91 4.05
C HIS A 8 15.85 2.53 4.61
N GLN A 9 15.16 2.51 5.74
CA GLN A 9 14.77 1.30 6.48
C GLN A 9 13.44 0.71 5.98
N SER A 10 12.66 1.47 5.20
CA SER A 10 11.35 1.02 4.70
C SER A 10 11.03 1.53 3.29
N GLY A 11 10.01 0.93 2.67
CA GLY A 11 9.47 1.41 1.39
C GLY A 11 8.83 2.80 1.50
N THR A 12 8.20 3.10 2.64
CA THR A 12 7.55 4.40 2.90
C THR A 12 8.57 5.55 2.96
N GLU A 13 9.73 5.34 3.59
CA GLU A 13 10.80 6.33 3.62
C GLU A 13 11.37 6.61 2.22
N ARG A 14 11.52 5.55 1.40
CA ARG A 14 11.90 5.70 -0.01
C ARG A 14 10.87 6.53 -0.78
N LEU A 15 9.57 6.33 -0.54
CA LEU A 15 8.52 7.10 -1.20
C LEU A 15 8.55 8.58 -0.80
N ALA A 16 8.78 8.90 0.47
CA ALA A 16 8.90 10.29 0.91
C ALA A 16 10.01 11.03 0.14
N GLU A 17 11.17 10.40 -0.05
CA GLU A 17 12.25 10.99 -0.86
C GLU A 17 11.84 11.18 -2.34
N VAL A 18 11.09 10.24 -2.91
CA VAL A 18 10.59 10.37 -4.29
C VAL A 18 9.60 11.54 -4.41
N VAL A 19 8.70 11.69 -3.43
CA VAL A 19 7.73 12.79 -3.39
C VAL A 19 8.44 14.13 -3.33
N GLU A 20 9.44 14.28 -2.47
CA GLU A 20 10.27 15.49 -2.36
C GLU A 20 11.02 15.79 -3.67
N LYS A 21 11.68 14.77 -4.26
CA LYS A 21 12.44 14.93 -5.51
C LYS A 21 11.58 15.30 -6.71
N CYS A 22 10.36 14.77 -6.77
CA CYS A 22 9.42 15.04 -7.85
C CYS A 22 8.57 16.29 -7.61
N ALA A 23 8.61 16.88 -6.41
CA ALA A 23 7.82 18.03 -6.01
C ALA A 23 6.32 17.85 -6.31
N PHE A 24 5.78 16.67 -5.99
CA PHE A 24 4.34 16.44 -6.08
C PHE A 24 3.59 17.34 -5.08
N SER A 25 2.37 17.70 -5.43
CA SER A 25 1.49 18.44 -4.53
C SER A 25 0.99 17.54 -3.39
N ASP A 26 0.64 18.15 -2.27
CA ASP A 26 0.16 17.45 -1.07
C ASP A 26 -1.13 16.63 -1.30
N ASP A 27 -1.91 16.96 -2.34
CA ASP A 27 -3.13 16.26 -2.76
C ASP A 27 -2.88 15.15 -3.79
N THR A 28 -1.63 14.93 -4.22
CA THR A 28 -1.28 13.87 -5.15
C THR A 28 -1.40 12.50 -4.49
N ILE A 29 -2.27 11.64 -5.01
CA ILE A 29 -2.39 10.24 -4.58
C ILE A 29 -1.22 9.43 -5.13
N ILE A 30 -0.45 8.82 -4.22
CA ILE A 30 0.66 7.91 -4.54
C ILE A 30 0.26 6.49 -4.20
N VAL A 31 0.36 5.58 -5.17
CA VAL A 31 0.14 4.14 -4.95
C VAL A 31 1.48 3.43 -4.85
N ASN A 32 1.74 2.83 -3.70
CA ASN A 32 2.93 2.03 -3.46
C ASN A 32 2.71 0.58 -3.91
N ILE A 33 3.34 0.17 -5.02
CA ILE A 33 3.34 -1.24 -5.46
C ILE A 33 4.66 -1.86 -5.03
N GLN A 34 4.59 -2.88 -4.16
CA GLN A 34 5.78 -3.60 -3.71
C GLN A 34 6.37 -4.45 -4.83
N GLY A 35 7.70 -4.60 -4.83
CA GLY A 35 8.42 -5.31 -5.90
C GLY A 35 8.33 -6.84 -5.82
N ASP A 36 7.90 -7.37 -4.68
CA ASP A 36 7.64 -8.79 -4.42
C ASP A 36 6.23 -9.24 -4.84
N GLU A 37 5.43 -8.33 -5.43
CA GLU A 37 4.06 -8.56 -5.87
C GLU A 37 3.92 -8.52 -7.41
N PRO A 38 4.60 -9.40 -8.17
CA PRO A 38 4.66 -9.32 -9.64
C PRO A 38 3.32 -9.62 -10.33
N MET A 39 2.37 -10.24 -9.61
CA MET A 39 1.09 -10.69 -10.15
C MET A 39 -0.07 -9.76 -9.78
N ILE A 40 0.19 -8.60 -9.15
CA ILE A 40 -0.88 -7.66 -8.79
C ILE A 40 -1.65 -7.23 -10.05
N PRO A 41 -2.98 -7.46 -10.11
CA PRO A 41 -3.78 -7.01 -11.23
C PRO A 41 -3.84 -5.48 -11.27
N PRO A 42 -3.74 -4.84 -12.45
CA PRO A 42 -3.86 -3.37 -12.56
C PRO A 42 -5.18 -2.80 -12.01
N ALA A 43 -6.25 -3.62 -12.00
CA ALA A 43 -7.53 -3.23 -11.41
C ALA A 43 -7.43 -2.97 -9.90
N ILE A 44 -6.62 -3.75 -9.18
CA ILE A 44 -6.38 -3.61 -7.73
C ILE A 44 -5.66 -2.29 -7.44
N VAL A 45 -4.66 -1.93 -8.26
CA VAL A 45 -3.94 -0.65 -8.14
C VAL A 45 -4.90 0.54 -8.27
N ARG A 46 -5.79 0.51 -9.26
CA ARG A 46 -6.81 1.57 -9.44
C ARG A 46 -7.79 1.61 -8.28
N GLN A 47 -8.24 0.45 -7.82
CA GLN A 47 -9.18 0.34 -6.71
C GLN A 47 -8.63 0.96 -5.42
N VAL A 48 -7.34 0.75 -5.08
CA VAL A 48 -6.73 1.39 -3.90
C VAL A 48 -6.73 2.92 -4.03
N ALA A 49 -6.39 3.44 -5.22
CA ALA A 49 -6.38 4.88 -5.46
C ALA A 49 -7.79 5.48 -5.34
N GLU A 50 -8.79 4.83 -5.93
CA GLU A 50 -10.20 5.24 -5.84
C GLU A 50 -10.73 5.19 -4.41
N ASN A 51 -10.38 4.14 -3.66
CA ASN A 51 -10.75 4.01 -2.24
C ASN A 51 -10.18 5.16 -1.40
N LEU A 52 -8.91 5.52 -1.60
CA LEU A 52 -8.30 6.64 -0.89
C LEU A 52 -8.99 7.96 -1.25
N ALA A 53 -9.19 8.21 -2.55
CA ALA A 53 -9.83 9.42 -3.05
C ALA A 53 -11.28 9.61 -2.54
N ALA A 54 -12.00 8.51 -2.31
CA ALA A 54 -13.35 8.52 -1.78
C ALA A 54 -13.43 8.56 -0.24
N SER A 55 -12.28 8.44 0.45
CA SER A 55 -12.21 8.40 1.91
C SER A 55 -11.72 9.72 2.50
N SER A 56 -11.96 9.91 3.80
CA SER A 56 -11.30 10.97 4.59
C SER A 56 -10.02 10.49 5.27
N SER A 57 -9.50 9.32 4.88
CA SER A 57 -8.32 8.70 5.48
C SER A 57 -7.04 9.18 4.79
N GLY A 58 -5.92 9.20 5.52
CA GLY A 58 -4.60 9.55 4.95
C GLY A 58 -3.93 8.39 4.18
N MET A 59 -4.49 7.19 4.26
CA MET A 59 -3.97 5.99 3.58
C MET A 59 -5.12 5.00 3.35
N ALA A 60 -5.05 4.26 2.25
CA ALA A 60 -5.91 3.11 1.97
C ALA A 60 -5.04 1.93 1.57
N THR A 61 -5.50 0.71 1.89
CA THR A 61 -4.86 -0.55 1.49
C THR A 61 -5.94 -1.57 1.14
N LEU A 62 -5.53 -2.75 0.66
CA LEU A 62 -6.42 -3.88 0.41
C LEU A 62 -5.94 -5.11 1.17
N ALA A 63 -6.89 -5.99 1.47
CA ALA A 63 -6.64 -7.31 2.00
C ALA A 63 -7.54 -8.31 1.26
N VAL A 64 -7.11 -9.57 1.23
CA VAL A 64 -7.87 -10.67 0.64
C VAL A 64 -8.32 -11.65 1.73
N PRO A 65 -9.45 -12.34 1.55
CA PRO A 65 -9.86 -13.40 2.48
C PRO A 65 -8.81 -14.52 2.52
N ILE A 66 -8.48 -14.97 3.72
CA ILE A 66 -7.68 -16.17 3.95
C ILE A 66 -8.63 -17.37 3.97
N HIS A 67 -8.33 -18.42 3.20
CA HIS A 67 -9.20 -19.58 3.02
C HIS A 67 -8.70 -20.86 3.71
N ASP A 68 -7.45 -20.90 4.15
CA ASP A 68 -6.86 -22.05 4.82
C ASP A 68 -6.17 -21.68 6.14
N ALA A 69 -6.05 -22.68 7.02
CA ALA A 69 -5.47 -22.49 8.34
C ALA A 69 -3.95 -22.28 8.28
N GLU A 70 -3.27 -22.84 7.28
CA GLU A 70 -1.81 -22.72 7.16
C GLU A 70 -1.41 -21.26 6.96
N GLU A 71 -2.05 -20.57 6.02
CA GLU A 71 -1.87 -19.13 5.79
C GLU A 71 -2.31 -18.30 7.01
N ALA A 72 -3.43 -18.67 7.65
CA ALA A 72 -3.90 -17.98 8.84
C ALA A 72 -2.86 -17.97 9.97
N PHE A 73 -2.17 -19.11 10.20
CA PHE A 73 -1.15 -19.25 11.24
C PHE A 73 0.28 -18.92 10.76
N ASN A 74 0.52 -18.66 9.47
CA ASN A 74 1.82 -18.28 8.94
C ASN A 74 2.23 -16.86 9.42
N PRO A 75 3.33 -16.69 10.18
CA PRO A 75 3.74 -15.37 10.67
C PRO A 75 4.20 -14.42 9.55
N ASN A 76 4.52 -14.93 8.36
CA ASN A 76 4.90 -14.12 7.21
C ASN A 76 3.70 -13.55 6.44
N ALA A 77 2.49 -14.10 6.65
CA ALA A 77 1.26 -13.53 6.14
C ALA A 77 0.76 -12.47 7.13
N VAL A 78 0.75 -11.20 6.75
CA VAL A 78 0.20 -10.13 7.60
C VAL A 78 -1.32 -10.22 7.59
N LYS A 79 -1.92 -10.29 8.79
CA LYS A 79 -3.38 -10.29 8.96
C LYS A 79 -3.87 -8.89 9.31
N VAL A 80 -5.11 -8.59 8.93
CA VAL A 80 -5.78 -7.34 9.26
C VAL A 80 -7.13 -7.62 9.91
N VAL A 81 -7.52 -6.76 10.84
CA VAL A 81 -8.86 -6.71 11.42
C VAL A 81 -9.41 -5.33 11.10
N MET A 82 -10.70 -5.25 10.74
CA MET A 82 -11.37 -4.01 10.39
C MET A 82 -12.69 -3.89 11.15
N ASP A 83 -13.14 -2.65 11.35
CA ASP A 83 -14.46 -2.33 11.88
C ASP A 83 -15.57 -2.62 10.85
N ALA A 84 -16.83 -2.42 11.25
CA ALA A 84 -17.99 -2.67 10.40
C ALA A 84 -18.08 -1.75 9.16
N LYS A 85 -17.27 -0.68 9.10
CA LYS A 85 -17.18 0.27 7.99
C LYS A 85 -15.93 0.03 7.12
N GLY A 86 -15.13 -1.00 7.43
CA GLY A 86 -13.92 -1.33 6.68
C GLY A 86 -12.69 -0.49 7.07
N TYR A 87 -12.73 0.22 8.19
CA TYR A 87 -11.56 0.90 8.74
C TYR A 87 -10.77 -0.05 9.65
N ALA A 88 -9.45 -0.13 9.46
CA ALA A 88 -8.55 -0.96 10.27
C ALA A 88 -7.79 -0.14 11.32
#